data_AF-A0A966F359-F1
#
_entry.id   AF-A0A966F359-F1
#
_cell.length_a   1.000
_cell.length_b   1.000
_cell.length_c   1.000
_cell.angle_alpha   90.00
_cell.angle_beta   90.00
_cell.angle_gamma   90.00
#
_symmetry.space_group_name_H-M   'P 1'
#
loop_
_entity.id
_entity.type
_entity.pdbx_description
1 polymer ?
#
loop_
_entity_poly.entity_id
_entity_poly.type
_entity_poly.pdbx_seq_one_letter_code
_entity_poly.pdbx_strand_id
1 'polypeptide(L)'
;GILKLGQFEILGKSTSVSYLGGDYFDYFVLNDRFAVVLIGDVTGHGVPAALLMAMAKSAVKIRSAEEATNVIATLEKLNAHLFETIKRKRLMTMIYSTLDTQNSRITLGNAGHCYPYFFTAMDDRIKQIESPAFPLGARKKGRFGEVSLTLCAGDALIFYTDGLVESVRSNGLPV
;
A
#
# COMPACT_ATOMS: atom_id res chain seq x y z
N GLY A 1 -3.24 12.30 -8.42
CA GLY A 1 -4.08 11.87 -9.55
C GLY A 1 -5.41 11.36 -9.06
N ILE A 2 -6.41 11.33 -9.92
CA ILE A 2 -7.72 10.71 -9.66
C ILE A 2 -7.88 9.56 -10.65
N LEU A 3 -8.12 8.35 -10.15
CA LEU A 3 -8.52 7.20 -10.96
C LEU A 3 -9.97 6.87 -10.64
N LYS A 4 -10.78 6.60 -11.66
CA LYS A 4 -12.14 6.08 -11.50
C LYS A 4 -12.20 4.65 -12.03
N LEU A 5 -12.78 3.74 -11.24
CA LEU A 5 -13.05 2.36 -11.65
C LEU A 5 -14.46 1.97 -11.17
N GLY A 6 -15.40 1.87 -12.11
CA GLY A 6 -16.82 1.70 -11.80
C GLY A 6 -17.32 2.82 -10.90
N GLN A 7 -17.90 2.46 -9.75
CA GLN A 7 -18.41 3.38 -8.73
C GLN A 7 -17.35 3.89 -7.74
N PHE A 8 -16.09 3.47 -7.89
CA PHE A 8 -15.01 3.81 -6.96
C PHE A 8 -14.11 4.89 -7.54
N GLU A 9 -13.67 5.79 -6.66
CA GLU A 9 -12.67 6.80 -6.94
C GLU A 9 -11.44 6.56 -6.06
N ILE A 10 -10.27 6.50 -6.68
CA ILE A 10 -8.97 6.40 -5.99
C ILE A 10 -8.28 7.75 -6.15
N LEU A 11 -8.05 8.41 -5.03
CA LEU A 11 -7.41 9.71 -4.94
C LEU A 11 -6.01 9.54 -4.36
N GLY A 12 -5.00 9.97 -5.09
CA GLY A 12 -3.61 9.92 -4.63
C GLY A 12 -2.97 11.30 -4.69
N LYS A 13 -2.41 11.75 -3.57
CA LYS A 13 -1.55 12.94 -3.51
C LYS A 13 -0.24 12.55 -2.84
N SER A 14 0.87 12.76 -3.54
CA SER A 14 2.20 12.65 -2.98
C SER A 14 2.89 14.00 -3.14
N THR A 15 3.43 14.51 -2.05
CA THR A 15 4.23 15.74 -2.01
C THR A 15 5.62 15.37 -1.50
N SER A 16 6.47 14.86 -2.38
CA SER A 16 7.87 14.60 -2.03
C SER A 16 8.68 15.89 -2.09
N VAL A 17 9.53 16.10 -1.10
CA VAL A 17 10.50 17.22 -1.05
C VAL A 17 11.77 16.89 -1.86
N SER A 18 11.96 15.64 -2.29
CA SER A 18 13.15 15.22 -3.04
C SER A 18 12.82 14.29 -4.22
N TYR A 19 13.62 14.39 -5.29
CA TYR A 19 13.51 13.57 -6.51
C TYR A 19 13.75 12.05 -6.27
N LEU A 20 14.12 11.65 -5.04
CA LEU A 20 14.45 10.29 -4.61
C LEU A 20 13.83 9.99 -3.22
N GLY A 21 12.60 10.44 -2.98
CA GLY A 21 11.86 10.13 -1.75
C GLY A 21 11.70 8.62 -1.54
N GLY A 22 11.79 8.17 -0.27
CA GLY A 22 11.56 6.79 0.13
C GLY A 22 10.09 6.36 0.01
N ASP A 23 9.18 7.33 0.05
CA ASP A 23 7.74 7.15 -0.14
C ASP A 23 7.40 6.68 -1.55
N TYR A 24 6.64 5.59 -1.61
CA TYR A 24 6.11 5.01 -2.83
C TYR A 24 4.59 4.94 -2.75
N PHE A 25 3.94 5.41 -3.81
CA PHE A 25 2.52 5.21 -4.04
C PHE A 25 2.28 4.93 -5.53
N ASP A 26 1.54 3.88 -5.84
CA ASP A 26 1.11 3.59 -7.21
C ASP A 26 -0.23 2.83 -7.19
N TYR A 27 -0.95 2.86 -8.29
CA TYR A 27 -2.17 2.10 -8.48
C TYR A 27 -2.24 1.51 -9.88
N PHE A 28 -2.87 0.35 -10.00
CA PHE A 28 -2.98 -0.39 -11.25
C PHE A 28 -4.41 -0.86 -11.44
N VAL A 29 -5.02 -0.52 -12.58
CA VAL A 29 -6.24 -1.20 -13.03
C VAL A 29 -5.83 -2.51 -13.68
N LEU A 30 -6.29 -3.63 -13.13
CA LEU A 30 -6.00 -4.96 -13.66
C LEU A 30 -6.96 -5.32 -14.79
N ASN A 31 -8.24 -4.96 -14.62
CA ASN A 31 -9.33 -5.08 -15.59
C ASN A 31 -10.53 -4.23 -15.10
N ASP A 32 -11.69 -4.38 -15.72
CA ASP A 32 -12.91 -3.62 -15.36
C ASP A 32 -13.44 -3.92 -13.95
N ARG A 33 -12.94 -4.98 -13.29
CA ARG A 33 -13.37 -5.40 -11.95
C ARG A 33 -12.34 -5.11 -10.86
N PHE A 34 -11.06 -5.29 -11.16
CA PHE A 34 -10.02 -5.27 -10.14
C PHE A 34 -9.05 -4.13 -10.32
N ALA A 35 -8.70 -3.48 -9.20
CA ALA A 35 -7.56 -2.59 -9.10
C ALA A 35 -6.66 -2.98 -7.94
N VAL A 36 -5.40 -2.54 -8.01
CA VAL A 36 -4.42 -2.66 -6.94
C VAL A 36 -4.00 -1.26 -6.53
N VAL A 37 -3.88 -1.02 -5.22
CA VAL A 37 -3.27 0.18 -4.66
C VAL A 37 -2.11 -0.24 -3.77
N LEU A 38 -0.97 0.38 -4.02
CA LEU A 38 0.28 0.17 -3.29
C LEU A 38 0.68 1.46 -2.61
N ILE A 39 1.07 1.36 -1.35
CA ILE A 39 1.75 2.43 -0.63
C ILE A 39 2.88 1.82 0.20
N GLY A 40 3.97 2.54 0.39
CA GLY A 40 5.02 2.10 1.29
C GLY A 40 6.13 3.10 1.42
N ASP A 41 7.03 2.85 2.38
CA ASP A 41 8.23 3.65 2.58
C ASP A 41 9.46 2.74 2.69
N VAL A 42 10.52 3.15 1.99
CA VAL A 42 11.81 2.47 1.96
C VAL A 42 12.78 3.23 2.84
N THR A 43 13.40 2.50 3.79
CA THR A 43 14.48 3.06 4.59
C THR A 43 15.67 3.51 3.71
N GLY A 44 15.84 4.82 3.53
CA GLY A 44 16.88 5.47 2.73
C GLY A 44 16.51 5.71 1.25
N HIS A 45 17.31 6.52 0.55
CA HIS A 45 17.07 6.91 -0.84
C HIS A 45 17.95 6.15 -1.85
N GLY A 46 17.51 6.07 -3.12
CA GLY A 46 18.34 5.55 -4.23
C GLY A 46 17.90 4.20 -4.81
N VAL A 47 18.87 3.44 -5.35
CA VAL A 47 18.67 2.20 -6.12
C VAL A 47 17.78 1.15 -5.42
N PRO A 48 17.87 0.91 -4.10
CA PRO A 48 17.00 -0.05 -3.42
C PRO A 48 15.51 0.28 -3.50
N ALA A 49 15.16 1.56 -3.37
CA ALA A 49 13.77 2.02 -3.48
C ALA A 49 13.27 1.82 -4.92
N ALA A 50 14.04 2.29 -5.90
CA ALA A 50 13.71 2.12 -7.32
C ALA A 50 13.56 0.64 -7.73
N LEU A 51 14.40 -0.25 -7.20
CA LEU A 51 14.31 -1.69 -7.47
C LEU A 51 13.03 -2.28 -6.90
N LEU A 52 12.66 -1.93 -5.66
CA LEU A 52 11.45 -2.47 -5.06
C LEU A 52 10.18 -1.91 -5.70
N MET A 53 10.19 -0.63 -6.10
CA MET A 53 9.15 -0.05 -6.95
C MET A 53 9.02 -0.84 -8.26
N ALA A 54 10.13 -1.13 -8.93
CA ALA A 54 10.14 -1.92 -10.16
C ALA A 54 9.63 -3.36 -9.94
N MET A 55 10.01 -3.99 -8.83
CA MET A 55 9.56 -5.33 -8.46
C MET A 55 8.07 -5.37 -8.13
N ALA A 56 7.56 -4.41 -7.34
CA ALA A 56 6.15 -4.30 -7.01
C ALA A 56 5.31 -4.06 -8.26
N LYS A 57 5.76 -3.15 -9.13
CA LYS A 57 5.15 -2.89 -10.43
C LYS A 57 5.17 -4.11 -11.34
N SER A 58 6.29 -4.84 -11.40
CA SER A 58 6.42 -6.08 -12.15
C SER A 58 5.48 -7.16 -11.61
N ALA A 59 5.44 -7.35 -10.28
CA ALA A 59 4.58 -8.33 -9.62
C ALA A 59 3.09 -8.13 -9.92
N VAL A 60 2.67 -6.89 -10.17
CA VAL A 60 1.29 -6.58 -10.59
C VAL A 60 1.12 -6.75 -12.11
N LYS A 61 2.05 -6.23 -12.93
CA LYS A 61 1.89 -6.18 -14.39
C LYS A 61 2.05 -7.52 -15.11
N ILE A 62 2.81 -8.47 -14.58
CA ILE A 62 3.10 -9.74 -15.26
C ILE A 62 2.11 -10.86 -14.91
N ARG A 63 1.17 -10.58 -13.99
CA ARG A 63 0.25 -11.58 -13.43
C ARG A 63 -1.15 -11.46 -14.00
N SER A 64 -1.91 -12.55 -13.93
CA SER A 64 -3.35 -12.47 -14.16
C SER A 64 -4.01 -11.59 -13.09
N ALA A 65 -5.21 -11.09 -13.39
CA ALA A 65 -5.96 -10.31 -12.42
C ALA A 65 -6.24 -11.13 -11.15
N GLU A 66 -6.61 -12.41 -11.28
CA GLU A 66 -6.83 -13.29 -10.12
C GLU A 66 -5.55 -13.45 -9.28
N GLU A 67 -4.40 -13.66 -9.91
CA GLU A 67 -3.14 -13.82 -9.19
C GLU A 67 -2.69 -12.54 -8.47
N ALA A 68 -2.97 -11.38 -9.05
CA ALA A 68 -2.70 -10.08 -8.45
C ALA A 68 -3.64 -9.75 -7.28
N THR A 69 -4.82 -10.38 -7.21
CA THR A 69 -5.75 -10.24 -6.08
C THR A 69 -5.37 -11.06 -4.85
N ASN A 70 -4.47 -12.05 -4.98
CA ASN A 70 -3.93 -12.79 -3.84
C ASN A 70 -2.87 -11.95 -3.11
N VAL A 71 -3.32 -11.21 -2.10
CA VAL A 71 -2.52 -10.25 -1.34
C VAL A 71 -1.36 -10.93 -0.61
N ILE A 72 -1.63 -11.99 0.16
CA ILE A 72 -0.62 -12.70 0.94
C ILE A 72 0.47 -13.28 0.04
N ALA A 73 0.09 -14.02 -1.00
CA ALA A 73 1.06 -14.62 -1.90
C ALA A 73 1.93 -13.57 -2.62
N THR A 74 1.37 -12.38 -2.86
CA THR A 74 2.11 -11.27 -3.45
C THR A 74 3.11 -10.68 -2.48
N LEU A 75 2.71 -10.40 -1.23
CA LEU A 75 3.62 -9.92 -0.18
C LEU A 75 4.73 -10.94 0.13
N GLU A 76 4.42 -12.23 0.17
CA GLU A 76 5.41 -13.29 0.37
C GLU A 76 6.45 -13.33 -0.76
N LYS A 77 6.01 -13.23 -2.02
CA LYS A 77 6.90 -13.18 -3.18
C LYS A 77 7.78 -11.92 -3.17
N LEU A 78 7.20 -10.76 -2.85
CA LEU A 78 7.95 -9.51 -2.72
C LEU A 78 9.00 -9.59 -1.59
N ASN A 79 8.61 -10.13 -0.44
CA ASN A 79 9.51 -10.33 0.69
C ASN A 79 10.68 -11.27 0.34
N ALA A 80 10.40 -12.39 -0.33
CA ALA A 80 11.44 -13.35 -0.71
C ALA A 80 12.50 -12.70 -1.61
N HIS A 81 12.06 -12.00 -2.66
CA HIS A 81 12.98 -11.31 -3.57
C HIS A 81 13.77 -10.20 -2.87
N LEU A 82 13.12 -9.41 -1.99
CA LEU A 82 13.80 -8.35 -1.27
C LEU A 82 14.84 -8.91 -0.29
N PHE A 83 14.48 -9.98 0.42
CA PHE A 83 15.34 -10.66 1.37
C PHE A 83 16.61 -11.20 0.71
N GLU A 84 16.50 -11.76 -0.50
CA GLU A 84 17.63 -12.27 -1.29
C GLU A 84 18.48 -11.14 -1.87
N THR A 85 17.85 -10.10 -2.39
CA THR A 85 18.55 -9.04 -3.13
C THR A 85 19.33 -8.11 -2.22
N ILE A 86 18.77 -7.73 -1.07
CA ILE A 86 19.37 -6.69 -0.22
C ILE A 86 20.13 -7.27 0.99
N LYS A 87 20.17 -8.60 1.14
CA LYS A 87 20.93 -9.31 2.21
C LYS A 87 20.77 -8.66 3.60
N ARG A 88 19.54 -8.26 3.95
CA ARG A 88 19.15 -7.63 5.23
C ARG A 88 19.72 -6.22 5.51
N LYS A 89 20.30 -5.52 4.53
CA LYS A 89 20.85 -4.17 4.76
C LYS A 89 19.80 -3.05 4.76
N ARG A 90 18.58 -3.32 4.29
CA ARG A 90 17.46 -2.37 4.19
C ARG A 90 16.14 -3.10 4.41
N LEU A 91 15.15 -2.33 4.82
CA LEU A 91 13.77 -2.75 5.02
C LEU A 91 12.84 -1.80 4.24
N MET A 92 11.70 -2.32 3.80
CA MET A 92 10.61 -1.51 3.24
C MET A 92 9.32 -1.85 3.96
N THR A 93 8.60 -0.81 4.36
CA THR A 93 7.22 -0.92 4.78
C THR A 93 6.30 -0.86 3.56
N MET A 94 5.23 -1.64 3.52
CA MET A 94 4.28 -1.61 2.41
C MET A 94 2.88 -2.02 2.84
N ILE A 95 1.86 -1.38 2.27
CA ILE A 95 0.53 -1.96 2.14
C ILE A 95 0.30 -2.33 0.68
N TYR A 96 -0.11 -3.58 0.48
CA TYR A 96 -0.62 -4.06 -0.79
C TYR A 96 -2.13 -4.26 -0.64
N SER A 97 -2.93 -3.59 -1.46
CA SER A 97 -4.39 -3.70 -1.41
C SER A 97 -5.00 -3.91 -2.78
N THR A 98 -6.11 -4.65 -2.81
CA THR A 98 -6.87 -4.99 -4.01
C THR A 98 -8.32 -4.56 -3.83
N LEU A 99 -8.86 -3.89 -4.83
CA LEU A 99 -10.25 -3.48 -4.90
C LEU A 99 -10.99 -4.38 -5.88
N ASP A 100 -12.08 -5.01 -5.42
CA ASP A 100 -13.05 -5.74 -6.22
C ASP A 100 -14.31 -4.88 -6.36
N THR A 101 -14.48 -4.26 -7.53
CA THR A 101 -15.60 -3.32 -7.76
C THR A 101 -16.94 -4.03 -7.82
N GLN A 102 -16.97 -5.29 -8.23
CA GLN A 102 -18.20 -6.07 -8.34
C GLN A 102 -18.75 -6.44 -6.96
N ASN A 103 -17.87 -6.83 -6.03
CA ASN A 103 -18.25 -7.18 -4.66
C ASN A 103 -18.16 -6.00 -3.68
N SER A 104 -17.78 -4.81 -4.17
CA SER A 104 -17.52 -3.62 -3.34
C SER A 104 -16.61 -3.92 -2.15
N ARG A 105 -15.53 -4.65 -2.40
CA ARG A 105 -14.64 -5.15 -1.35
C ARG A 105 -13.21 -4.72 -1.59
N ILE A 106 -12.56 -4.22 -0.54
CA ILE A 106 -11.12 -4.02 -0.51
C ILE A 106 -10.47 -5.04 0.40
N THR A 107 -9.44 -5.71 -0.09
CA THR A 107 -8.61 -6.63 0.69
C THR A 107 -7.20 -6.05 0.75
N LEU A 108 -6.63 -5.91 1.95
CA LEU A 108 -5.31 -5.34 2.14
C LEU A 108 -4.45 -6.23 3.02
N GLY A 109 -3.15 -6.21 2.77
CA GLY A 109 -2.14 -6.85 3.60
C GLY A 109 -1.08 -5.83 3.92
N ASN A 110 -0.70 -5.80 5.20
CA ASN A 110 0.33 -4.89 5.67
C ASN A 110 1.65 -5.65 5.84
N ALA A 111 2.73 -5.02 5.43
CA ALA A 111 4.11 -5.41 5.65
C ALA A 111 4.81 -4.30 6.43
N GLY A 112 4.35 -4.03 7.66
CA GLY A 112 4.98 -3.12 8.62
C GLY A 112 4.81 -1.62 8.37
N HIS A 113 3.87 -1.23 7.51
CA HIS A 113 3.52 0.17 7.24
C HIS A 113 2.49 0.72 8.23
N CYS A 114 2.28 2.04 8.20
CA CYS A 114 1.26 2.73 8.99
C CYS A 114 -0.13 2.14 8.76
N TYR A 115 -0.88 1.88 9.83
CA TYR A 115 -2.21 1.29 9.72
C TYR A 115 -3.18 2.28 9.09
N PRO A 116 -3.94 1.86 8.05
CA PRO A 116 -4.86 2.75 7.36
C PRO A 116 -6.06 3.06 8.24
N TYR A 117 -6.71 4.19 7.96
CA TYR A 117 -7.96 4.57 8.60
C TYR A 117 -9.14 4.26 7.68
N PHE A 118 -10.20 3.68 8.23
CA PHE A 118 -11.45 3.43 7.55
C PHE A 118 -12.53 4.34 8.12
N PHE A 119 -13.09 5.17 7.25
CA PHE A 119 -14.24 6.02 7.51
C PHE A 119 -15.50 5.33 7.00
N THR A 120 -16.52 5.29 7.86
CA THR A 120 -17.85 4.76 7.55
C THR A 120 -18.87 5.88 7.52
N ALA A 121 -19.53 6.06 6.37
CA ALA A 121 -20.54 7.11 6.21
C ALA A 121 -21.84 6.80 6.96
N MET A 122 -22.12 5.52 7.22
CA MET A 122 -23.35 5.07 7.88
C MET A 122 -23.48 5.63 9.31
N ASP A 123 -22.38 5.71 10.04
CA ASP A 123 -22.35 6.12 11.46
C ASP A 123 -21.38 7.28 11.74
N ASP A 124 -20.79 7.87 10.70
CA ASP A 124 -19.84 8.98 10.77
C ASP A 124 -18.64 8.68 11.68
N ARG A 125 -18.07 7.47 11.53
CA ARG A 125 -16.98 6.98 12.38
C ARG A 125 -15.71 6.74 11.58
N ILE A 126 -14.59 6.93 12.27
CA ILE A 126 -13.26 6.57 11.78
C ILE A 126 -12.69 5.51 12.72
N LYS A 127 -12.19 4.41 12.14
CA LYS A 127 -11.43 3.39 12.87
C LYS A 127 -10.10 3.12 12.19
N GLN A 128 -9.07 2.84 12.98
CA GLN A 128 -7.81 2.36 12.45
C GLN A 128 -7.92 0.86 12.16
N ILE A 129 -7.40 0.42 11.02
CA ILE A 129 -7.41 -0.97 10.59
C ILE A 129 -6.08 -1.60 10.98
N GLU A 130 -6.05 -2.22 12.16
CA GLU A 130 -4.85 -2.88 12.65
C GLU A 130 -4.52 -4.11 11.80
N SER A 131 -3.29 -4.14 11.29
CA SER A 131 -2.74 -5.28 10.55
C SER A 131 -1.24 -5.37 10.88
N PRO A 132 -0.88 -5.96 12.02
CA PRO A 132 0.51 -6.01 12.46
C PRO A 132 1.33 -6.98 11.60
N ALA A 133 2.46 -6.52 11.11
CA ALA A 133 3.41 -7.33 10.37
C ALA A 133 4.82 -6.75 10.44
N PHE A 134 5.82 -7.56 10.13
CA PHE A 134 7.19 -7.06 9.93
C PHE A 134 7.34 -6.42 8.54
N PRO A 135 8.22 -5.42 8.39
CA PRO A 135 8.62 -4.91 7.09
C PRO A 135 9.15 -6.00 6.15
N LEU A 136 9.01 -5.77 4.85
CA LEU A 136 9.61 -6.61 3.83
C LEU A 136 11.13 -6.69 4.04
N GLY A 137 11.70 -7.88 3.87
CA GLY A 137 13.14 -8.14 4.01
C GLY A 137 13.60 -8.35 5.46
N ALA A 138 12.74 -8.15 6.46
CA ALA A 138 13.10 -8.35 7.86
C ALA A 138 13.35 -9.84 8.20
N ARG A 139 12.57 -10.74 7.59
CA ARG A 139 12.64 -12.18 7.82
C ARG A 139 12.59 -12.95 6.50
N LYS A 140 13.29 -14.09 6.43
CA LYS A 140 13.31 -14.95 5.22
C LYS A 140 11.90 -15.44 4.88
N LYS A 141 11.17 -15.89 5.89
CA LYS A 141 9.73 -16.19 5.82
C LYS A 141 8.98 -15.04 6.48
N GLY A 142 8.35 -14.21 5.66
CA GLY A 142 7.41 -13.19 6.14
C GLY A 142 6.22 -13.84 6.83
N ARG A 143 5.59 -13.12 7.75
CA ARG A 143 4.29 -13.49 8.31
C ARG A 143 3.38 -12.31 8.07
N PHE A 144 2.56 -12.42 7.02
CA PHE A 144 1.63 -11.39 6.61
C PHE A 144 0.21 -11.89 6.88
N GLY A 145 -0.65 -10.98 7.31
CA GLY A 145 -2.09 -11.18 7.37
C GLY A 145 -2.79 -10.29 6.37
N GLU A 146 -4.07 -10.56 6.12
CA GLU A 146 -4.90 -9.71 5.29
C GLU A 146 -6.19 -9.35 6.04
N VAL A 147 -6.71 -8.18 5.72
CA VAL A 147 -7.99 -7.67 6.22
C VAL A 147 -8.84 -7.34 5.01
N SER A 148 -10.11 -7.75 5.05
CA SER A 148 -11.09 -7.40 4.03
C SER A 148 -12.17 -6.49 4.60
N LEU A 149 -12.52 -5.45 3.85
CA LEU A 149 -13.56 -4.49 4.19
C LEU A 149 -14.54 -4.39 3.03
N THR A 150 -15.83 -4.40 3.34
CA THR A 150 -16.87 -4.03 2.38
C THR A 150 -17.03 -2.51 2.41
N LEU A 151 -17.06 -1.90 1.23
CA LEU A 151 -17.23 -0.47 1.04
C LEU A 151 -18.67 -0.16 0.67
N CYS A 152 -19.32 0.69 1.46
CA CYS A 152 -20.61 1.28 1.14
C CYS A 152 -20.43 2.67 0.50
N ALA A 153 -21.50 3.19 -0.11
CA ALA A 153 -21.47 4.54 -0.67
C ALA A 153 -21.16 5.57 0.43
N GLY A 154 -20.15 6.41 0.17
CA GLY A 154 -19.64 7.41 1.12
C GLY A 154 -18.52 6.93 2.03
N ASP A 155 -18.25 5.62 2.11
CA ASP A 155 -17.13 5.10 2.88
C ASP A 155 -15.78 5.46 2.24
N ALA A 156 -14.75 5.58 3.05
CA ALA A 156 -13.40 5.86 2.56
C ALA A 156 -12.35 5.04 3.32
N LEU A 157 -11.38 4.49 2.58
CA LEU A 157 -10.16 3.91 3.16
C LEU A 157 -8.99 4.85 2.87
N ILE A 158 -8.29 5.23 3.93
CA ILE A 158 -7.28 6.29 3.91
C ILE A 158 -5.93 5.67 4.22
N PHE A 159 -5.04 5.74 3.24
CA PHE A 159 -3.63 5.34 3.35
C PHE A 159 -2.75 6.59 3.49
N TYR A 160 -1.69 6.48 4.28
CA TYR A 160 -0.74 7.57 4.50
C TYR A 160 0.64 7.01 4.83
N THR A 161 1.68 7.78 4.54
CA THR A 161 3.04 7.56 5.01
C THR A 161 3.30 8.38 6.28
N ASP A 162 4.31 8.00 7.05
CA ASP A 162 4.76 8.76 8.23
C ASP A 162 5.16 10.20 7.90
N GLY A 163 5.62 10.47 6.68
CA GLY A 163 5.86 11.81 6.16
C GLY A 163 4.65 12.75 6.30
N LEU A 164 3.40 12.25 6.31
CA LEU A 164 2.21 13.07 6.60
C LEU A 164 2.14 13.47 8.09
N VAL A 165 2.48 12.55 8.99
CA VAL A 165 2.44 12.78 10.45
C VAL A 165 3.62 13.65 10.90
N GLU A 166 4.77 13.49 10.27
CA GLU A 166 6.01 14.21 10.57
C GLU A 166 6.09 15.59 9.89
N SER A 167 5.22 15.86 8.91
CA SER A 167 5.12 17.18 8.29
C SER A 167 4.63 18.20 9.31
N VAL A 168 5.55 18.98 9.84
CA VAL A 168 5.24 20.20 10.59
C VAL A 168 5.08 21.35 9.61
N ARG A 169 4.01 22.13 9.78
CA ARG A 169 3.87 23.46 9.18
C ARG A 169 5.10 24.30 9.53
N SER A 170 5.37 25.35 8.76
CA SER A 170 6.47 26.30 9.01
C SER A 170 6.44 26.97 10.40
N ASN A 171 5.36 26.81 11.16
CA ASN A 171 5.20 27.26 12.55
C ASN A 171 5.41 26.14 13.60
N GLY A 172 5.83 24.94 13.20
CA GLY A 172 6.12 23.81 14.10
C GLY A 172 4.90 23.00 14.56
N LEU A 173 3.70 23.27 14.03
CA LEU A 173 2.50 22.49 14.31
C LEU A 173 2.31 21.36 13.28
N PRO A 174 1.72 20.21 13.66
CA PRO A 174 1.34 19.16 12.70
C PRO A 174 0.45 19.73 11.57
N VAL A 175 0.60 19.22 10.35
CA VAL A 175 -0.21 19.64 9.18
C VAL A 175 -1.70 19.46 9.37
#